data_AF-A0A2N1RBT5-F1
#
_entry.id   AF-A0A2N1RBT5-F1
#
_cell.length_a   1.000
_cell.length_b   1.000
_cell.length_c   1.000
_cell.angle_alpha   90.00
_cell.angle_beta   90.00
_cell.angle_gamma   90.00
#
_symmetry.space_group_name_H-M   'P 1'
#
loop_
_entity.id
_entity.type
_entity.pdbx_description
1 polymer ?
#
loop_
_entity_poly.entity_id
_entity_poly.type
_entity_poly.pdbx_seq_one_letter_code
_entity_poly.pdbx_strand_id
1 'polypeptide(L)'
;VIELGSRVLRIEAFAEPFFALSIVISGILRGAGDTKWPFINSLIGMWVVRLIPASILILGFGFGLEAAWGCMVADLVVRGLLNYRRYRKGTWIDAWKD
;
A
#
# COMPACT_ATOMS: atom_id res chain seq x y z
N VAL A 1 -3.98 24.47 -11.54
CA VAL A 1 -3.05 23.32 -11.46
C VAL A 1 -2.24 23.30 -10.16
N ILE A 2 -1.54 24.38 -9.79
CA ILE A 2 -0.73 24.46 -8.56
C ILE A 2 -1.55 24.18 -7.28
N GLU A 3 -2.76 24.73 -7.18
CA GLU A 3 -3.62 24.52 -6.01
C GLU A 3 -4.07 23.07 -5.83
N LEU A 4 -4.46 22.41 -6.92
CA LEU A 4 -4.87 21.00 -6.92
C LEU A 4 -3.70 20.09 -6.56
N GLY A 5 -2.51 20.36 -7.12
CA GLY A 5 -1.29 19.63 -6.80
C GLY A 5 -0.89 19.77 -5.33
N SER A 6 -0.98 20.99 -4.77
CA SER A 6 -0.69 21.25 -3.36
C SER A 6 -1.59 20.46 -2.40
N ARG A 7 -2.91 20.38 -2.70
CA ARG A 7 -3.84 19.57 -1.89
C ARG A 7 -3.47 18.09 -1.92
N VAL A 8 -3.23 17.55 -3.12
CA VAL A 8 -2.89 16.15 -3.30
C VAL A 8 -1.59 15.77 -2.56
N LEU A 9 -0.54 16.58 -2.68
CA LEU A 9 0.73 16.35 -2.01
C LEU A 9 0.61 16.35 -0.48
N ARG A 10 -0.27 17.18 0.10
CA ARG A 10 -0.52 17.17 1.55
C ARG A 10 -1.18 15.88 2.01
N ILE A 11 -2.08 15.31 1.20
CA ILE A 11 -2.73 14.04 1.51
C ILE A 11 -1.72 12.89 1.35
N GLU A 12 -0.91 12.92 0.30
CA GLU A 12 0.13 11.91 0.06
C GLU A 12 1.21 11.91 1.14
N ALA A 13 1.63 13.09 1.63
CA ALA A 13 2.62 13.21 2.70
C ALA A 13 2.24 12.44 3.97
N PHE A 14 0.94 12.26 4.25
CA PHE A 14 0.47 11.45 5.36
C PHE A 14 0.69 9.93 5.14
N ALA A 15 0.67 9.48 3.88
CA ALA A 15 0.85 8.08 3.53
C ALA A 15 2.32 7.64 3.54
N GLU A 16 3.25 8.58 3.34
CA GLU A 16 4.70 8.33 3.24
C GLU A 16 5.30 7.50 4.40
N PRO A 17 4.99 7.76 5.69
CA PRO A 17 5.53 6.94 6.78
C PRO A 17 5.12 5.46 6.67
N PHE A 18 3.87 5.20 6.26
CA PHE A 18 3.37 3.83 6.06
C PHE A 18 3.98 3.18 4.83
N PHE A 19 4.20 3.97 3.78
CA PHE A 19 4.87 3.48 2.58
C PHE A 19 6.33 3.13 2.85
N ALA A 20 7.06 3.99 3.56
CA ALA A 20 8.42 3.71 4.04
C ALA A 20 8.47 2.42 4.86
N LEU A 21 7.54 2.24 5.80
CA LEU A 21 7.41 1.02 6.59
C LEU A 21 7.19 -0.22 5.71
N SER A 22 6.33 -0.10 4.70
CA SER A 22 6.08 -1.15 3.73
C SER A 22 7.33 -1.52 2.93
N ILE A 23 8.11 -0.53 2.47
CA ILE A 23 9.34 -0.73 1.70
C ILE A 23 10.39 -1.47 2.56
N VAL A 24 10.65 -0.96 3.77
CA VAL A 24 11.67 -1.51 4.67
C VAL A 24 11.33 -2.97 5.03
N ILE A 25 10.11 -3.22 5.49
CA ILE A 25 9.70 -4.58 5.88
C ILE A 25 9.70 -5.52 4.68
N SER A 26 9.21 -5.08 3.53
CA SER A 26 9.25 -5.90 2.32
C SER A 26 10.69 -6.25 1.93
N GLY A 27 11.64 -5.33 2.14
CA GLY A 27 13.07 -5.59 1.97
C GLY A 27 13.60 -6.65 2.94
N ILE A 28 13.24 -6.54 4.22
CA ILE A 28 13.60 -7.52 5.27
C ILE A 28 13.06 -8.91 4.91
N LEU A 29 11.77 -9.01 4.57
CA LEU A 29 11.12 -10.28 4.22
C LEU A 29 11.78 -10.94 3.01
N ARG A 30 12.06 -10.18 1.94
CA ARG A 30 12.77 -10.70 0.77
C ARG A 30 14.20 -11.14 1.11
N GLY A 31 14.90 -10.39 1.95
CA GLY A 31 16.25 -10.75 2.41
C GLY A 31 16.27 -12.02 3.27
N ALA A 32 15.20 -12.27 4.01
CA ALA A 32 14.99 -13.49 4.79
C ALA A 32 14.40 -14.65 3.97
N GLY A 33 14.26 -14.52 2.64
CA GLY A 33 13.72 -15.55 1.74
C GLY A 33 12.19 -15.62 1.63
N ASP A 34 11.44 -14.87 2.44
CA ASP A 34 9.98 -14.73 2.30
C ASP A 34 9.63 -13.71 1.20
N THR A 35 9.68 -14.18 -0.05
CA THR A 35 9.32 -13.38 -1.24
C THR A 35 7.83 -13.44 -1.57
N LYS A 36 7.15 -14.52 -1.16
CA LYS A 36 5.72 -14.75 -1.47
C LYS A 36 4.83 -13.71 -0.80
N TRP A 37 5.08 -13.41 0.48
CA TRP A 37 4.23 -12.46 1.21
C TRP A 37 4.29 -11.03 0.64
N PRO A 38 5.47 -10.40 0.43
CA PRO A 38 5.55 -9.08 -0.17
C PRO A 38 4.90 -9.01 -1.57
N PHE A 39 5.01 -10.08 -2.36
CA PHE A 39 4.39 -10.15 -3.69
C PHE A 39 2.87 -10.16 -3.61
N ILE A 40 2.30 -11.08 -2.83
CA ILE A 40 0.84 -11.21 -2.67
C ILE A 40 0.26 -9.94 -2.05
N ASN A 41 0.88 -9.41 -0.99
CA ASN A 41 0.45 -8.16 -0.36
C ASN A 41 0.45 -7.01 -1.36
N SER A 42 1.45 -6.96 -2.25
CA SER A 42 1.55 -5.89 -3.24
C SER A 42 0.51 -6.00 -4.36
N LEU A 43 0.23 -7.23 -4.79
CA LEU A 43 -0.76 -7.50 -5.81
C LEU A 43 -2.18 -7.19 -5.30
N ILE A 44 -2.51 -7.68 -4.10
CA ILE A 44 -3.82 -7.43 -3.46
C ILE A 44 -4.02 -5.94 -3.21
N GLY A 45 -3.01 -5.24 -2.67
CA GLY A 45 -3.13 -3.81 -2.43
C GLY A 45 -3.43 -3.03 -3.71
N MET A 46 -2.66 -3.29 -4.78
CA MET A 46 -2.80 -2.55 -6.04
C MET A 46 -4.12 -2.84 -6.74
N TRP A 47 -4.57 -4.09 -6.77
CA TRP A 47 -5.78 -4.48 -7.49
C TRP A 47 -7.04 -4.25 -6.66
N VAL A 48 -7.06 -4.74 -5.42
CA VAL A 48 -8.26 -4.78 -4.58
C VAL A 48 -8.45 -3.49 -3.80
N VAL A 49 -7.38 -2.90 -3.25
CA VAL A 49 -7.50 -1.70 -2.40
C VAL A 49 -7.45 -0.43 -3.24
N ARG A 50 -6.69 -0.42 -4.33
CA ARG A 50 -6.54 0.77 -5.18
C ARG A 50 -7.44 0.73 -6.42
N LEU A 51 -7.31 -0.26 -7.29
CA LEU A 51 -7.97 -0.28 -8.60
C LEU A 51 -9.49 -0.42 -8.52
N ILE A 52 -9.99 -1.39 -7.74
CA ILE A 52 -11.45 -1.61 -7.63
C ILE A 52 -12.18 -0.38 -7.04
N PRO A 53 -11.74 0.21 -5.91
CA PRO A 53 -12.44 1.37 -5.35
C PRO A 53 -12.28 2.62 -6.22
N ALA A 54 -11.10 2.82 -6.83
CA ALA A 54 -10.90 3.94 -7.75
C ALA A 54 -11.80 3.84 -8.99
N SER A 55 -11.94 2.65 -9.58
CA SER A 55 -12.83 2.47 -10.74
C SER A 55 -14.30 2.66 -10.37
N ILE A 56 -14.75 2.19 -9.21
CA ILE A 56 -16.11 2.43 -8.72
C ILE A 56 -16.38 3.92 -8.46
N LEU A 57 -15.47 4.60 -7.74
CA LEU A 57 -15.67 6.01 -7.37
C LEU A 57 -15.60 6.94 -8.59
N ILE A 58 -14.68 6.68 -9.53
CA ILE A 58 -14.49 7.54 -10.70
C ILE A 58 -15.53 7.25 -11.77
N LEU A 59 -15.74 5.98 -12.15
CA LEU A 59 -16.66 5.62 -13.24
C LEU A 59 -18.12 5.54 -12.78
N GLY A 60 -18.36 5.15 -11.52
CA GLY A 60 -19.71 4.99 -10.98
C GLY A 60 -20.30 6.27 -10.38
N PHE A 61 -19.49 7.03 -9.63
CA PHE A 61 -19.95 8.23 -8.92
C PHE A 61 -19.45 9.54 -9.53
N GLY A 62 -18.61 9.49 -10.57
CA GLY A 62 -18.08 10.69 -11.23
C GLY A 62 -17.10 11.49 -10.38
N PHE A 63 -16.54 10.89 -9.32
CA PHE A 63 -15.52 11.57 -8.52
C PHE A 63 -14.26 11.81 -9.34
N GLY A 64 -13.62 12.96 -9.11
CA GLY A 64 -12.43 13.38 -9.84
C GLY A 64 -11.11 12.81 -9.27
N LEU A 65 -10.03 13.51 -9.60
CA LEU A 65 -8.65 13.14 -9.24
C LEU A 65 -8.47 12.83 -7.75
N GLU A 66 -9.09 13.61 -6.85
CA GLU A 66 -8.94 13.45 -5.40
C GLU A 66 -9.34 12.06 -4.90
N ALA A 67 -10.36 11.42 -5.51
CA ALA A 67 -10.75 10.05 -5.16
C ALA A 67 -9.69 9.02 -5.56
N ALA A 68 -9.03 9.20 -6.71
CA ALA A 68 -7.94 8.33 -7.15
C ALA A 68 -6.76 8.36 -6.16
N TRP A 69 -6.40 9.56 -5.69
CA TRP A 69 -5.33 9.74 -4.70
C TRP A 69 -5.73 9.24 -3.31
N GLY A 70 -6.99 9.41 -2.91
CA GLY A 70 -7.53 8.82 -1.69
C GLY A 70 -7.41 7.28 -1.69
N CYS A 71 -7.77 6.63 -2.80
CA CYS A 71 -7.60 5.18 -2.95
C CYS A 71 -6.12 4.75 -2.91
N MET A 72 -5.24 5.54 -3.50
CA MET A 72 -3.79 5.26 -3.44
C MET A 72 -3.27 5.36 -2.00
N VAL A 73 -3.63 6.42 -1.27
CA VAL A 73 -3.25 6.61 0.13
C VAL A 73 -3.76 5.47 0.99
N ALA A 74 -5.01 5.04 0.78
CA ALA A 74 -5.58 3.88 1.47
C ALA A 74 -4.77 2.60 1.18
N ASP A 75 -4.39 2.33 -0.07
CA ASP A 75 -3.52 1.20 -0.43
C ASP A 75 -2.17 1.26 0.29
N LEU A 76 -1.50 2.41 0.30
CA LEU A 76 -0.21 2.59 0.96
C LEU A 76 -0.28 2.34 2.47
N VAL A 77 -1.32 2.87 3.13
CA VAL A 77 -1.57 2.67 4.55
C VAL A 77 -1.84 1.20 4.85
N VAL A 78 -2.78 0.57 4.13
CA VAL A 78 -3.13 -0.85 4.31
C VAL A 78 -1.90 -1.74 4.11
N ARG A 79 -1.12 -1.49 3.06
CA ARG A 79 0.08 -2.27 2.75
C ARG A 79 1.15 -2.15 3.83
N GLY A 80 1.39 -0.93 4.33
CA GLY A 80 2.29 -0.68 5.45
C GLY A 80 1.86 -1.41 6.72
N LEU A 81 0.56 -1.34 7.07
CA LEU A 81 -0.01 -2.03 8.23
C LEU A 81 0.05 -3.56 8.09
N LEU A 82 -0.26 -4.12 6.92
CA LEU A 82 -0.21 -5.56 6.69
C LEU A 82 1.22 -6.10 6.77
N ASN A 83 2.18 -5.38 6.18
CA ASN A 83 3.60 -5.71 6.32
C ASN A 83 4.06 -5.62 7.78
N TYR A 84 3.66 -4.57 8.51
CA TYR A 84 3.97 -4.47 9.94
C TYR A 84 3.37 -5.61 10.77
N ARG A 85 2.13 -6.01 10.50
CA ARG A 85 1.50 -7.17 11.15
C ARG A 85 2.24 -8.46 10.83
N ARG A 86 2.68 -8.66 9.59
CA ARG A 86 3.49 -9.83 9.20
C ARG A 86 4.82 -9.85 9.93
N TYR A 87 5.52 -8.72 9.96
CA TYR A 87 6.78 -8.57 10.66
C TYR A 87 6.65 -8.92 12.15
N ARG A 88 5.64 -8.35 12.82
CA ARG A 88 5.34 -8.61 14.24
C ARG A 88 4.98 -10.05 14.57
N LYS A 89 4.37 -10.78 13.64
CA LYS A 89 4.00 -12.18 13.87
C LYS A 89 5.20 -13.12 13.88
N GLY A 90 6.37 -12.70 13.42
CA GLY A 90 7.60 -13.51 13.42
C GLY A 90 7.58 -14.73 12.48
N THR A 91 6.43 -15.07 11.91
CA THR A 91 6.21 -16.21 11.00
C THR A 91 6.97 -16.09 9.66
N TRP A 92 7.78 -15.06 9.47
CA TRP A 92 8.71 -14.91 8.35
C TRP A 92 10.06 -15.58 8.63
N ILE A 93 10.38 -15.86 9.90
CA ILE A 93 11.63 -16.53 10.31
C ILE A 93 11.62 -18.00 9.87
N ASP A 94 10.45 -18.64 9.87
CA ASP A 94 10.30 -20.03 9.45
C ASP A 94 10.19 -20.19 7.91
N ALA A 95 10.12 -19.09 7.16
CA ALA A 95 9.96 -19.14 5.70
C ALA A 95 11.18 -19.71 4.95
N TRP A 96 12.32 -19.85 5.63
CA TRP A 96 13.55 -20.48 5.09
C TRP A 96 13.67 -21.97 5.40
N LYS A 97 12.76 -22.53 6.20
CA LYS A 97 12.77 -23.97 6.56
C LYS A 97 11.99 -24.85 5.58
N ASP A 98 11.21 -24.25 4.69
CA ASP A 98 10.54 -24.90 3.56
C ASP A 98 11.39 -24.80 2.27
#